data_AF-A0A2P2QWQ4-F1
#
_entry.id   AF-A0A2P2QWQ4-F1
#
_cell.length_a   1.000
_cell.length_b   1.000
_cell.length_c   1.000
_cell.angle_alpha   90.00
_cell.angle_beta   90.00
_cell.angle_gamma   90.00
#
_symmetry.space_group_name_H-M   'P 1'
#
loop_
_entity.id
_entity.type
_entity.pdbx_description
1 polymer ?
#
loop_
_entity_poly.entity_id
_entity_poly.type
_entity_poly.pdbx_seq_one_letter_code
_entity_poly.pdbx_strand_id
1 'polypeptide(L)'
;MLKAPEHQVAGHQARDGQLGPLTDDSGHFYKPLQGNERGSRELAFYTSFSSNTRVPDHIRKFFPIFYGTQILQASDGSGMLPHIVLQDVVPKCIHPSIMDVKIGSRTWYPEASEDYIQLCFKKDRETSSSKLGFRISGLQVYGENESEFWKPKRKLVQNLAADEVRLVLKKFVSANSTSDPNLEPDCSFASIIYGGSNGILAQLLELKEWRWGECGCKRKKWQKIYC
;
A
#
# COMPACT_ATOMS: atom_id res chain seq x y z
N MET A 1 4.09 -18.20 -14.96
CA MET A 1 5.56 -17.98 -14.79
C MET A 1 5.76 -16.92 -13.71
N LEU A 2 6.82 -16.98 -12.88
CA LEU A 2 7.06 -15.92 -11.87
C LEU A 2 7.72 -14.70 -12.53
N LYS A 3 7.24 -13.50 -12.19
CA LYS A 3 7.76 -12.22 -12.72
C LYS A 3 7.65 -11.10 -11.69
N ALA A 4 8.45 -10.04 -11.87
CA ALA A 4 8.34 -8.84 -11.04
C ALA A 4 6.96 -8.17 -11.25
N PRO A 5 6.28 -7.67 -10.19
CA PRO A 5 5.01 -6.99 -10.34
C PRO A 5 5.17 -5.69 -11.12
N GLU A 6 4.46 -5.56 -12.23
CA GLU A 6 4.56 -4.42 -13.15
C GLU A 6 4.17 -3.10 -12.49
N HIS A 7 3.08 -3.14 -11.72
CA HIS A 7 2.39 -1.97 -11.18
C HIS A 7 2.80 -1.62 -9.74
N GLN A 8 3.91 -2.16 -9.25
CA GLN A 8 4.37 -1.85 -7.89
C GLN A 8 4.77 -0.37 -7.76
N VAL A 9 4.17 0.36 -6.82
CA VAL A 9 4.43 1.80 -6.59
C VAL A 9 5.28 2.08 -5.34
N ALA A 10 5.37 1.13 -4.40
CA ALA A 10 6.12 1.28 -3.15
C ALA A 10 6.72 -0.05 -2.66
N GLY A 11 7.54 0.00 -1.60
CA GLY A 11 8.29 -1.17 -1.09
C GLY A 11 9.57 -1.48 -1.87
N HIS A 12 10.25 -2.59 -1.58
CA HIS A 12 11.38 -3.05 -2.40
C HIS A 12 10.84 -3.68 -3.67
N GLN A 13 11.39 -3.28 -4.82
CA GLN A 13 11.01 -3.81 -6.13
C GLN A 13 12.02 -4.88 -6.55
N ALA A 14 11.53 -5.95 -7.19
CA ALA A 14 12.37 -7.00 -7.78
C ALA A 14 13.01 -6.49 -9.08
N ARG A 15 13.95 -5.55 -8.97
CA ARG A 15 14.66 -4.88 -10.07
C ARG A 15 16.10 -4.62 -9.66
N ASP A 16 16.99 -4.54 -10.65
CA ASP A 16 18.40 -4.16 -10.46
C ASP A 16 19.13 -4.99 -9.39
N GLY A 17 18.84 -6.30 -9.35
CA GLY A 17 19.44 -7.22 -8.36
C GLY A 17 18.94 -7.03 -6.92
N GLN A 18 17.85 -6.29 -6.70
CA GLN A 18 17.27 -6.11 -5.36
C GLN A 18 16.20 -7.15 -5.06
N LEU A 19 16.17 -7.59 -3.80
CA LEU A 19 15.13 -8.49 -3.32
C LEU A 19 13.78 -7.77 -3.29
N GLY A 20 12.79 -8.34 -3.97
CA GLY A 20 11.46 -7.80 -4.04
C GLY A 20 10.42 -8.90 -4.25
N PRO A 21 9.13 -8.52 -4.27
CA PRO A 21 8.05 -9.46 -4.50
C PRO A 21 8.04 -9.95 -5.95
N LEU A 22 7.37 -11.08 -6.16
CA LEU A 22 7.08 -11.69 -7.45
C LEU A 22 5.57 -11.89 -7.59
N THR A 23 5.11 -12.10 -8.82
CA THR A 23 3.71 -12.42 -9.17
C THR A 23 3.68 -13.56 -10.17
N ASP A 24 2.55 -14.28 -10.23
CA ASP A 24 2.25 -15.24 -11.28
C ASP A 24 0.99 -14.87 -12.07
N ASP A 25 0.68 -15.65 -13.08
CA ASP A 25 -0.51 -15.45 -13.93
C ASP A 25 -1.79 -16.07 -13.31
N SER A 26 -1.69 -16.65 -12.11
CA SER A 26 -2.81 -17.21 -11.33
C SER A 26 -3.37 -16.22 -10.30
N GLY A 27 -2.82 -15.00 -10.22
CA GLY A 27 -3.26 -13.96 -9.30
C GLY A 27 -2.64 -14.06 -7.91
N HIS A 28 -1.45 -14.66 -7.79
CA HIS A 28 -0.69 -14.68 -6.54
C HIS A 28 0.41 -13.62 -6.53
N PHE A 29 0.61 -13.03 -5.35
CA PHE A 29 1.67 -12.10 -5.01
C PHE A 29 2.58 -12.73 -3.95
N TYR A 30 3.81 -13.02 -4.33
CA TYR A 30 4.82 -13.69 -3.52
C TYR A 30 5.72 -12.64 -2.87
N LYS A 31 5.53 -12.39 -1.58
CA LYS A 31 6.31 -11.41 -0.84
C LYS A 31 7.43 -12.09 -0.05
N PRO A 32 8.71 -11.81 -0.31
CA PRO A 32 9.80 -12.42 0.45
C PRO A 32 9.72 -12.03 1.93
N LEU A 33 9.93 -13.00 2.81
CA LEU A 33 10.00 -12.73 4.25
C LEU A 33 11.20 -11.83 4.55
N GLN A 34 10.92 -10.62 5.00
CA GLN A 34 11.95 -9.66 5.37
C GLN A 34 12.62 -10.05 6.69
N GLY A 35 13.93 -9.77 6.81
CA GLY A 35 14.68 -9.94 8.06
C GLY A 35 14.21 -9.01 9.19
N ASN A 36 14.91 -9.11 10.33
CA ASN A 36 14.65 -8.31 11.55
C ASN A 36 13.20 -8.43 12.05
N GLU A 37 12.69 -9.66 12.09
CA GLU A 37 11.31 -10.03 12.50
C GLU A 37 10.16 -9.42 11.68
N ARG A 38 10.43 -8.56 10.70
CA ARG A 38 9.35 -7.92 9.92
C ARG A 38 8.55 -8.96 9.15
N GLY A 39 9.24 -9.89 8.49
CA GLY A 39 8.61 -10.99 7.79
C GLY A 39 7.86 -11.92 8.74
N SER A 40 8.46 -12.32 9.86
CA SER A 40 7.81 -13.25 10.81
C SER A 40 6.58 -12.64 11.47
N ARG A 41 6.59 -11.34 11.78
CA ARG A 41 5.42 -10.62 12.31
C ARG A 41 4.31 -10.49 11.28
N GLU A 42 4.63 -10.24 10.01
CA GLU A 42 3.63 -10.21 8.93
C GLU A 42 3.01 -11.59 8.70
N LEU A 43 3.82 -12.65 8.70
CA LEU A 43 3.32 -14.02 8.61
C LEU A 43 2.42 -14.37 9.79
N ALA A 44 2.85 -14.09 11.02
CA ALA A 44 2.04 -14.32 12.22
C ALA A 44 0.71 -13.55 12.16
N PHE A 45 0.74 -12.31 11.65
CA PHE A 45 -0.46 -11.51 11.43
C PHE A 45 -1.43 -12.20 10.44
N TYR A 46 -0.99 -12.59 9.25
CA TYR A 46 -1.88 -13.21 8.25
C TYR A 46 -2.37 -14.59 8.69
N THR A 47 -1.54 -15.40 9.34
CA THR A 47 -1.94 -16.69 9.91
C THR A 47 -3.02 -16.53 10.97
N SER A 48 -2.87 -15.56 11.88
CA SER A 48 -3.87 -15.28 12.91
C SER A 48 -5.13 -14.65 12.31
N PHE A 49 -4.99 -13.71 11.37
CA PHE A 49 -6.11 -12.98 10.79
C PHE A 49 -7.01 -13.90 9.93
N SER A 50 -6.40 -14.69 9.05
CA SER A 50 -7.12 -15.61 8.15
C SER A 50 -7.98 -16.61 8.91
N SER A 51 -7.48 -17.16 10.03
CA SER A 51 -8.19 -18.14 10.87
C SER A 51 -9.16 -17.55 11.91
N ASN A 52 -9.15 -16.23 12.14
CA ASN A 52 -9.95 -15.62 13.22
C ASN A 52 -11.43 -15.40 12.85
N THR A 53 -12.29 -16.36 13.17
CA THR A 53 -13.73 -16.32 12.90
C THR A 53 -14.50 -15.14 13.50
N ARG A 54 -13.89 -14.36 14.40
CA ARG A 54 -14.50 -13.14 14.97
C ARG A 54 -14.44 -11.93 14.04
N VAL A 55 -13.57 -11.93 13.02
CA VAL A 55 -13.49 -10.83 12.05
C VAL A 55 -14.61 -11.01 11.02
N PRO A 56 -15.54 -10.03 10.88
CA PRO A 56 -16.63 -10.13 9.92
C PRO A 56 -16.17 -10.19 8.46
N ASP A 57 -16.91 -10.87 7.60
CA ASP A 57 -16.57 -11.03 6.17
C ASP A 57 -16.50 -9.69 5.42
N HIS A 58 -17.38 -8.74 5.76
CA HIS A 58 -17.36 -7.40 5.18
C HIS A 58 -16.09 -6.60 5.52
N ILE A 59 -15.35 -7.00 6.56
CA ILE A 59 -14.03 -6.45 6.89
C ILE A 59 -12.91 -7.24 6.21
N ARG A 60 -13.03 -8.57 6.14
CA ARG A 60 -12.03 -9.44 5.51
C ARG A 60 -11.75 -9.04 4.06
N LYS A 61 -12.75 -8.51 3.34
CA LYS A 61 -12.62 -8.02 1.96
C LYS A 61 -11.54 -6.93 1.78
N PHE A 62 -11.16 -6.21 2.85
CA PHE A 62 -10.13 -5.17 2.81
C PHE A 62 -8.69 -5.71 2.90
N PHE A 63 -8.51 -7.02 3.04
CA PHE A 63 -7.22 -7.67 3.16
C PHE A 63 -7.01 -8.66 2.02
N PRO A 64 -5.82 -8.71 1.42
CA PRO A 64 -5.49 -9.75 0.45
C PRO A 64 -5.71 -11.14 1.04
N ILE A 65 -6.29 -12.04 0.26
CA ILE A 65 -6.40 -13.45 0.65
C ILE A 65 -5.01 -14.00 0.93
N PHE A 66 -4.86 -14.72 2.05
CA PHE A 66 -3.63 -15.39 2.44
C PHE A 66 -3.69 -16.85 2.02
N TYR A 67 -2.73 -17.28 1.19
CA TYR A 67 -2.64 -18.64 0.66
C TYR A 67 -1.58 -19.50 1.37
N GLY A 68 -0.93 -18.97 2.41
CA GLY A 68 0.15 -19.66 3.13
C GLY A 68 1.53 -19.13 2.77
N THR A 69 2.54 -20.00 2.90
CA THR A 69 3.93 -19.69 2.55
C THR A 69 4.46 -20.68 1.52
N GLN A 70 5.46 -20.24 0.77
CA GLN A 70 6.16 -21.07 -0.19
C GLN A 70 7.65 -20.72 -0.21
N ILE A 71 8.50 -21.72 -0.41
CA ILE A 71 9.94 -21.50 -0.63
C ILE A 71 10.15 -21.34 -2.14
N LEU A 72 10.74 -20.22 -2.55
CA LEU A 72 10.98 -19.85 -3.95
C LEU A 72 12.38 -19.28 -4.13
N GLN A 73 12.88 -19.34 -5.36
CA GLN A 73 14.10 -18.62 -5.71
C GLN A 73 13.88 -17.11 -5.54
N ALA A 74 14.75 -16.48 -4.76
CA ALA A 74 14.73 -15.06 -4.49
C ALA A 74 14.97 -14.24 -5.76
N SER A 75 14.29 -13.10 -5.88
CA SER A 75 14.36 -12.25 -7.08
C SER A 75 15.72 -11.60 -7.31
N ASP A 76 16.56 -11.52 -6.28
CA ASP A 76 17.93 -11.02 -6.33
C ASP A 76 18.96 -12.12 -6.63
N GLY A 77 18.53 -13.37 -6.79
CA GLY A 77 19.42 -14.50 -7.01
C GLY A 77 20.12 -15.02 -5.76
N SER A 78 19.77 -14.53 -4.55
CA SER A 78 20.41 -14.95 -3.28
C SER A 78 20.14 -16.39 -2.85
N GLY A 79 19.33 -17.15 -3.60
CA GLY A 79 19.00 -18.54 -3.33
C GLY A 79 17.53 -18.73 -3.00
N MET A 80 17.21 -19.85 -2.34
CA MET A 80 15.85 -20.19 -1.94
C MET A 80 15.46 -19.45 -0.66
N LEU A 81 14.39 -18.65 -0.72
CA LEU A 81 13.85 -17.91 0.42
C LEU A 81 12.37 -18.20 0.65
N PRO A 82 11.90 -18.17 1.90
CA PRO A 82 10.49 -18.26 2.20
C PRO A 82 9.76 -16.96 1.80
N HIS A 83 8.61 -17.13 1.16
CA HIS A 83 7.71 -16.06 0.71
C HIS A 83 6.33 -16.26 1.34
N ILE A 84 5.67 -15.15 1.72
CA ILE A 84 4.23 -15.12 2.01
C ILE A 84 3.50 -15.08 0.66
N VAL A 85 2.52 -15.95 0.47
CA VAL A 85 1.68 -15.97 -0.73
C VAL A 85 0.38 -15.25 -0.42
N LEU A 86 0.17 -14.11 -1.09
CA LEU A 86 -1.01 -13.26 -0.95
C LEU A 86 -1.76 -13.17 -2.28
N GLN A 87 -3.01 -12.72 -2.24
CA GLN A 87 -3.73 -12.31 -3.43
C GLN A 87 -3.03 -11.13 -4.10
N ASP A 88 -2.76 -11.25 -5.40
CA ASP A 88 -2.53 -10.09 -6.23
C ASP A 88 -3.86 -9.34 -6.37
N VAL A 89 -3.86 -8.07 -5.97
CA VAL A 89 -5.06 -7.21 -5.97
C VAL A 89 -5.24 -6.44 -7.28
N VAL A 90 -4.28 -6.53 -8.21
CA VAL A 90 -4.36 -5.90 -9.55
C VAL A 90 -4.14 -6.82 -10.76
N PRO A 91 -4.29 -8.16 -10.70
CA PRO A 91 -3.78 -9.07 -11.73
C PRO A 91 -4.51 -8.98 -13.09
N LYS A 92 -5.64 -8.29 -13.14
CA LYS A 92 -6.51 -8.17 -14.32
C LYS A 92 -6.91 -6.73 -14.63
N CYS A 93 -6.34 -5.75 -13.93
CA CYS A 93 -6.64 -4.35 -14.20
C CYS A 93 -5.84 -3.92 -15.44
N ILE A 94 -6.53 -3.43 -16.46
CA ILE A 94 -5.89 -2.78 -17.60
C ILE A 94 -5.58 -1.34 -17.17
N HIS A 95 -4.30 -0.96 -17.23
CA HIS A 95 -3.80 0.37 -16.88
C HIS A 95 -4.21 0.90 -15.49
N PRO A 96 -3.92 0.19 -14.38
CA PRO A 96 -4.40 0.59 -13.07
C PRO A 96 -3.69 1.85 -12.54
N SER A 97 -4.47 2.86 -12.18
CA SER A 97 -4.07 3.93 -11.26
C SER A 97 -4.02 3.37 -9.84
N ILE A 98 -2.85 3.44 -9.18
CA ILE A 98 -2.61 2.83 -7.86
C ILE A 98 -1.96 3.84 -6.93
N MET A 99 -2.40 3.90 -5.68
CA MET A 99 -1.76 4.70 -4.63
C MET A 99 -1.46 3.85 -3.38
N ASP A 100 -0.20 3.84 -2.94
CA ASP A 100 0.18 3.27 -1.64
C ASP A 100 0.20 4.39 -0.59
N VAL A 101 -0.73 4.33 0.36
CA VAL A 101 -0.81 5.28 1.48
C VAL A 101 -0.39 4.59 2.77
N LYS A 102 0.62 5.18 3.43
CA LYS A 102 1.05 4.73 4.75
C LYS A 102 0.31 5.47 5.84
N ILE A 103 -0.54 4.74 6.56
CA ILE A 103 -1.39 5.27 7.63
C ILE A 103 -0.64 5.35 8.95
N GLY A 104 -0.97 6.35 9.78
CA GLY A 104 -0.52 6.55 11.15
C GLY A 104 0.40 7.77 11.32
N SER A 105 0.13 8.58 12.36
CA SER A 105 0.96 9.73 12.75
C SER A 105 2.34 9.35 13.30
N ARG A 106 2.51 8.07 13.67
CA ARG A 106 3.79 7.45 13.99
C ARG A 106 3.93 6.11 13.27
N THR A 107 5.13 5.80 12.79
CA THR A 107 5.46 4.55 12.07
C THR A 107 6.36 3.58 12.83
N TRP A 108 6.79 3.96 14.02
CA TRP A 108 7.39 3.07 15.01
C TRP A 108 6.34 2.50 15.98
N TYR A 109 6.74 1.48 16.74
CA TYR A 109 5.95 0.82 17.78
C TYR A 109 6.79 0.68 19.06
N PRO A 110 6.16 0.58 20.25
CA PRO A 110 6.87 0.63 21.54
C PRO A 110 7.96 -0.43 21.71
N GLU A 111 7.75 -1.62 21.16
CA GLU A 111 8.67 -2.77 21.27
C GLU A 111 9.75 -2.77 20.17
N ALA A 112 9.90 -1.69 19.41
CA ALA A 112 10.93 -1.58 18.39
C ALA A 112 12.29 -1.26 19.03
N SER A 113 13.38 -1.60 18.32
CA SER A 113 14.71 -1.13 18.71
C SER A 113 14.81 0.39 18.63
N GLU A 114 15.66 0.98 19.47
CA GLU A 114 15.87 2.44 19.49
C GLU A 114 16.27 2.98 18.12
N ASP A 115 17.19 2.31 17.42
CA ASP A 115 17.60 2.67 16.05
C ASP A 115 16.43 2.70 15.07
N TYR A 116 15.49 1.74 15.19
CA TYR A 116 14.30 1.71 14.34
C TYR A 116 13.33 2.84 14.70
N ILE A 117 13.17 3.13 15.99
CA ILE A 117 12.35 4.25 16.47
C ILE A 117 12.89 5.56 15.91
N GLN A 118 14.19 5.84 16.07
CA GLN A 118 14.83 7.06 15.58
C GLN A 118 14.72 7.19 14.05
N LEU A 119 14.95 6.12 13.30
CA LEU A 119 14.79 6.09 11.85
C LEU A 119 13.35 6.44 11.42
N CYS A 120 12.35 5.87 12.08
CA CYS A 120 10.95 6.12 11.78
C CYS A 120 10.53 7.53 12.21
N PHE A 121 10.96 7.96 13.39
CA PHE A 121 10.66 9.28 13.94
C PHE A 121 11.15 10.40 13.03
N LYS A 122 12.41 10.29 12.54
CA LYS A 122 12.96 11.22 11.54
C LYS A 122 12.08 11.28 10.29
N LYS A 123 11.74 10.12 9.72
CA LYS A 123 10.86 10.03 8.54
C LYS A 123 9.45 10.58 8.78
N ASP A 124 8.88 10.38 9.97
CA ASP A 124 7.53 10.85 10.25
C ASP A 124 7.48 12.38 10.43
N ARG A 125 8.57 13.00 10.90
CA ARG A 125 8.74 14.46 10.98
C ARG A 125 8.96 15.10 9.61
N GLU A 126 9.73 14.45 8.73
CA GLU A 126 10.06 14.95 7.40
C GLU A 126 8.92 14.80 6.38
N THR A 127 7.84 14.10 6.75
CA THR A 127 6.73 13.77 5.85
C THR A 127 5.39 14.27 6.40
N SER A 128 4.34 14.17 5.60
CA SER A 128 2.96 14.49 6.01
C SER A 128 2.41 13.61 7.14
N SER A 129 3.11 12.53 7.52
CA SER A 129 2.65 11.57 8.54
C SER A 129 2.32 12.25 9.87
N SER A 130 3.23 13.07 10.40
CA SER A 130 3.04 13.73 11.69
C SER A 130 1.87 14.72 11.70
N LYS A 131 1.61 15.40 10.58
CA LYS A 131 0.58 16.44 10.45
C LYS A 131 -0.79 15.89 10.05
N LEU A 132 -0.84 14.98 9.07
CA LEU A 132 -2.07 14.44 8.49
C LEU A 132 -2.45 13.08 9.07
N GLY A 133 -1.56 12.42 9.81
CA GLY A 133 -1.76 11.06 10.26
C GLY A 133 -1.58 10.01 9.17
N PHE A 134 -1.07 10.38 7.99
CA PHE A 134 -0.68 9.47 6.91
C PHE A 134 0.30 10.16 5.95
N ARG A 135 0.92 9.39 5.05
CA ARG A 135 1.67 9.90 3.90
C ARG A 135 1.46 9.04 2.65
N ILE A 136 1.61 9.63 1.47
CA ILE A 136 1.67 8.88 0.21
C ILE A 136 3.07 8.28 0.07
N SER A 137 3.17 6.95 -0.06
CA SER A 137 4.46 6.23 -0.16
C SER A 137 4.92 6.00 -1.60
N GLY A 138 3.97 6.04 -2.53
CA GLY A 138 4.14 5.82 -3.97
C GLY A 138 2.78 5.91 -4.65
N LEU A 139 2.77 6.32 -5.92
CA LEU A 139 1.60 6.26 -6.76
C LEU A 139 1.98 6.07 -8.23
N GLN A 140 1.01 5.64 -9.03
CA GLN A 140 1.00 5.76 -10.48
C GLN A 140 -0.43 6.12 -10.89
N VAL A 141 -0.59 7.01 -11.86
CA VAL A 141 -1.91 7.37 -12.41
C VAL A 141 -1.83 7.24 -13.91
N TYR A 142 -2.79 6.53 -14.50
CA TYR A 142 -2.91 6.44 -15.94
C TYR A 142 -3.64 7.68 -16.48
N GLY A 143 -3.01 8.40 -17.40
CA GLY A 143 -3.65 9.50 -18.15
C GLY A 143 -4.17 8.97 -19.48
N GLU A 144 -5.48 8.99 -19.69
CA GLU A 144 -6.10 8.49 -20.93
C GLU A 144 -5.63 9.27 -22.15
N ASN A 145 -5.50 10.60 -22.02
CA ASN A 145 -5.12 11.49 -23.11
C ASN A 145 -3.68 11.22 -23.60
N GLU A 146 -2.75 10.95 -22.67
CA GLU A 146 -1.36 10.63 -23.01
C GLU A 146 -1.14 9.16 -23.31
N SER A 147 -2.09 8.28 -22.93
CA SER A 147 -1.89 6.83 -22.91
C SER A 147 -0.64 6.41 -22.11
N GLU A 148 -0.27 7.19 -21.09
CA GLU A 148 0.93 7.01 -20.29
C GLU A 148 0.65 7.07 -18.78
N PHE A 149 1.58 6.53 -17.99
CA PHE A 149 1.53 6.61 -16.54
C PHE A 149 2.33 7.79 -16.00
N TRP A 150 1.68 8.67 -15.25
CA TRP A 150 2.38 9.56 -14.34
C TRP A 150 2.80 8.81 -13.08
N LYS A 151 4.11 8.56 -12.95
CA LYS A 151 4.72 7.84 -11.83
C LYS A 151 5.84 8.66 -11.19
N PRO A 152 5.51 9.63 -10.32
CA PRO A 152 6.50 10.49 -9.68
C PRO A 152 7.47 9.70 -8.77
N LYS A 153 8.69 10.21 -8.61
CA LYS A 153 9.72 9.58 -7.78
C LYS A 153 9.24 9.46 -6.33
N ARG A 154 9.46 8.29 -5.70
CA ARG A 154 8.99 7.98 -4.34
C ARG A 154 9.41 8.99 -3.27
N LYS A 155 10.63 9.54 -3.38
CA LYS A 155 11.12 10.55 -2.42
C LYS A 155 10.34 11.86 -2.51
N LEU A 156 9.90 12.24 -3.71
CA LEU A 156 9.09 13.44 -3.93
C LEU A 156 7.73 13.28 -3.24
N VAL A 157 7.04 12.17 -3.49
CA VAL A 157 5.67 11.96 -2.99
C VAL A 157 5.61 11.73 -1.47
N GLN A 158 6.69 11.23 -0.88
CA GLN A 158 6.76 11.04 0.57
C GLN A 158 6.84 12.36 1.33
N ASN A 159 7.42 13.40 0.73
CA ASN A 159 7.72 14.67 1.38
C ASN A 159 6.69 15.77 1.09
N LEU A 160 5.53 15.41 0.52
CA LEU A 160 4.48 16.36 0.18
C LEU A 160 3.88 17.03 1.42
N ALA A 161 3.72 18.35 1.35
CA ALA A 161 2.93 19.16 2.25
C ALA A 161 1.42 18.88 2.11
N ALA A 162 0.61 19.45 2.99
CA ALA A 162 -0.82 19.11 3.08
C ALA A 162 -1.63 19.53 1.84
N ASP A 163 -1.33 20.71 1.32
CA ASP A 163 -1.87 21.25 0.07
C ASP A 163 -1.42 20.44 -1.14
N GLU A 164 -0.15 20.03 -1.19
CA GLU A 164 0.37 19.15 -2.25
C GLU A 164 -0.27 17.76 -2.21
N VAL A 165 -0.47 17.18 -1.01
CA VAL A 165 -1.22 15.92 -0.85
C VAL A 165 -2.64 16.07 -1.38
N ARG A 166 -3.32 17.19 -1.06
CA ARG A 166 -4.67 17.46 -1.59
C ARG A 166 -4.66 17.55 -3.11
N LEU A 167 -3.67 18.18 -3.71
CA LEU A 167 -3.51 18.25 -5.17
C LEU A 167 -3.31 16.86 -5.78
N VAL A 168 -2.44 16.03 -5.20
CA VAL A 168 -2.22 14.65 -5.67
C VAL A 168 -3.49 13.80 -5.58
N LEU A 169 -4.27 13.93 -4.51
CA LEU A 169 -5.55 13.24 -4.37
C LEU A 169 -6.58 13.68 -5.41
N LYS A 170 -6.57 14.96 -5.82
CA LYS A 170 -7.39 15.42 -6.94
C LYS A 170 -6.90 14.85 -8.27
N LYS A 171 -5.59 14.91 -8.54
CA LYS A 171 -4.97 14.34 -9.76
C LYS A 171 -5.27 12.84 -9.91
N PHE A 172 -5.31 12.09 -8.82
CA PHE A 172 -5.59 10.65 -8.83
C PHE A 172 -6.97 10.29 -9.43
N VAL A 173 -7.94 11.21 -9.37
CA VAL A 173 -9.31 11.01 -9.86
C VAL A 173 -9.67 11.95 -11.01
N SER A 174 -8.67 12.46 -11.72
CA SER A 174 -8.86 13.35 -12.87
C SER A 174 -8.54 12.62 -14.18
N ALA A 175 -9.22 13.01 -15.26
CA ALA A 175 -9.00 12.48 -16.60
C ALA A 175 -7.95 13.32 -17.36
N ASN A 176 -7.86 14.61 -17.03
CA ASN A 176 -6.93 15.54 -17.65
C ASN A 176 -5.47 15.30 -17.23
N SER A 177 -4.54 15.81 -18.06
CA SER A 177 -3.11 15.52 -18.01
C SER A 177 -2.53 15.58 -16.60
N THR A 178 -1.95 14.47 -16.15
CA THR A 178 -1.31 14.39 -14.84
C THR A 178 0.13 14.95 -14.85
N SER A 179 0.71 15.09 -16.06
CA SER A 179 2.09 15.51 -16.34
C SER A 179 2.32 17.01 -16.23
N ASP A 180 1.31 17.82 -16.56
CA ASP A 180 1.41 19.28 -16.48
C ASP A 180 1.25 19.74 -15.02
N PRO A 181 2.26 20.39 -14.42
CA PRO A 181 2.14 20.93 -13.07
C PRO A 181 1.18 22.13 -12.98
N ASN A 182 0.89 22.82 -14.09
CA ASN A 182 0.04 24.01 -14.13
C ASN A 182 -1.42 23.71 -14.45
N LEU A 183 -1.73 22.47 -14.85
CA LEU A 183 -3.08 22.08 -15.17
C LEU A 183 -3.85 21.76 -13.88
N GLU A 184 -4.93 22.49 -13.66
CA GLU A 184 -5.84 22.24 -12.53
C GLU A 184 -6.55 20.89 -12.72
N PRO A 185 -6.55 19.99 -11.72
CA PRO A 185 -7.17 18.67 -11.87
C PRO A 185 -8.69 18.77 -11.95
N ASP A 186 -9.27 18.16 -12.98
CA ASP A 186 -10.72 18.25 -13.26
C ASP A 186 -11.59 17.43 -12.30
N CYS A 187 -11.00 16.48 -11.56
CA CYS A 187 -11.68 15.59 -10.62
C CYS A 187 -12.87 14.83 -11.23
N SER A 188 -12.85 14.59 -12.53
CA SER A 188 -13.95 13.99 -13.32
C SER A 188 -14.44 12.64 -12.78
N PHE A 189 -13.56 11.85 -12.17
CA PHE A 189 -13.91 10.55 -11.59
C PHE A 189 -14.16 10.59 -10.08
N ALA A 190 -14.11 11.75 -9.43
CA ALA A 190 -14.17 11.84 -7.97
C ALA A 190 -15.48 11.28 -7.37
N SER A 191 -16.63 11.52 -8.01
CA SER A 191 -17.93 11.03 -7.54
C SER A 191 -18.04 9.50 -7.60
N ILE A 192 -17.38 8.87 -8.58
CA ILE A 192 -17.41 7.43 -8.83
C ILE A 192 -16.37 6.71 -7.96
N ILE A 193 -15.18 7.28 -7.82
CA ILE A 193 -14.05 6.65 -7.12
C ILE A 193 -14.10 6.93 -5.61
N TYR A 194 -14.29 8.19 -5.21
CA TYR A 194 -14.35 8.56 -3.79
C TYR A 194 -15.78 8.48 -3.24
N GLY A 195 -16.78 8.85 -4.03
CA GLY A 195 -18.19 8.90 -3.63
C GLY A 195 -18.95 7.58 -3.80
N GLY A 196 -20.23 7.60 -3.44
CA GLY A 196 -21.11 6.43 -3.51
C GLY A 196 -20.96 5.46 -2.32
N SER A 197 -21.88 4.50 -2.22
CA SER A 197 -21.92 3.53 -1.12
C SER A 197 -20.75 2.53 -1.15
N ASN A 198 -20.13 2.34 -2.31
CA ASN A 198 -19.01 1.43 -2.52
C ASN A 198 -17.70 2.18 -2.82
N GLY A 199 -17.69 3.52 -2.80
CA GLY A 199 -16.48 4.30 -3.04
C GLY A 199 -15.50 4.27 -1.88
N ILE A 200 -14.31 4.83 -2.11
CA ILE A 200 -13.22 4.84 -1.11
C ILE A 200 -13.66 5.47 0.21
N LEU A 201 -14.48 6.54 0.20
CA LEU A 201 -14.90 7.19 1.44
C LEU A 201 -15.73 6.25 2.32
N ALA A 202 -16.71 5.56 1.74
CA ALA A 202 -17.56 4.62 2.47
C ALA A 202 -16.73 3.45 3.03
N GLN A 203 -15.82 2.90 2.22
CA GLN A 203 -14.90 1.83 2.64
C GLN A 203 -13.96 2.26 3.77
N LEU A 204 -13.41 3.48 3.72
CA LEU A 204 -12.57 4.02 4.79
C LEU A 204 -13.35 4.26 6.09
N LEU A 205 -14.63 4.66 6.00
CA LEU A 205 -15.51 4.80 7.16
C LEU A 205 -15.80 3.45 7.81
N GLU A 206 -16.09 2.42 7.01
CA GLU A 206 -16.30 1.03 7.49
C GLU A 206 -15.06 0.52 8.23
N LEU A 207 -13.86 0.70 7.66
CA LEU A 207 -12.59 0.35 8.32
C LEU A 207 -12.34 1.15 9.61
N LYS A 208 -12.73 2.43 9.64
CA LYS A 208 -12.59 3.29 10.82
C LYS A 208 -13.50 2.81 11.96
N GLU A 209 -14.75 2.47 11.66
CA GLU A 209 -15.73 1.98 12.63
C GLU A 209 -15.29 0.64 13.24
N TRP A 210 -14.89 -0.32 12.40
CA TRP A 210 -14.41 -1.60 12.87
C TRP A 210 -13.21 -1.47 13.83
N ARG A 211 -12.26 -0.59 13.49
CA ARG A 211 -11.08 -0.33 14.34
C ARG A 211 -11.48 0.21 15.72
N TRP A 212 -12.49 1.06 15.80
CA TRP A 212 -12.95 1.61 17.06
C TRP A 212 -13.72 0.57 17.88
N GLY A 213 -14.54 -0.26 17.24
CA GLY A 213 -15.32 -1.33 17.87
C GLY A 213 -14.48 -2.47 18.46
N GLU A 214 -13.38 -2.87 17.82
CA GLU A 214 -12.49 -3.90 18.37
C GLU A 214 -11.57 -3.39 19.49
N CYS A 215 -11.37 -2.07 19.58
CA CYS A 215 -10.44 -1.47 20.50
C CYS A 215 -11.14 -0.97 21.78
N GLY A 216 -11.36 -1.90 22.71
CA GLY A 216 -11.11 -1.60 24.12
C GLY A 216 -9.63 -1.21 24.30
N CYS A 217 -9.25 0.00 23.90
CA CYS A 217 -7.98 0.66 24.20
C CYS A 217 -6.65 0.04 23.68
N LYS A 218 -6.61 -0.70 22.55
CA LYS A 218 -5.30 -1.12 21.95
C LYS A 218 -5.23 -0.90 20.43
N ARG A 219 -4.63 0.23 20.03
CA ARG A 219 -4.41 0.65 18.63
C ARG A 219 -3.55 -0.36 17.84
N LYS A 220 -4.17 -1.31 17.14
CA LYS A 220 -3.50 -2.06 16.06
C LYS A 220 -3.30 -1.17 14.83
N LYS A 221 -2.20 -1.36 14.10
CA LYS A 221 -1.80 -0.55 12.95
C LYS A 221 -1.80 -1.41 11.68
N TRP A 222 -2.49 -0.92 10.65
CA TRP A 222 -2.43 -1.47 9.29
C TRP A 222 -1.29 -0.82 8.52
N GLN A 223 -0.55 -1.64 7.78
CA GLN A 223 0.64 -1.19 7.07
C GLN A 223 0.39 -0.87 5.58
N LYS A 224 -0.77 -1.24 5.02
CA LYS A 224 -1.19 -0.91 3.66
C LYS A 224 -2.72 -0.90 3.55
N ILE A 225 -3.29 0.15 2.99
CA ILE A 225 -4.62 0.12 2.38
C ILE A 225 -4.33 0.16 0.88
N TYR A 226 -4.84 -0.84 0.15
CA TYR A 226 -4.84 -0.81 -1.31
C TYR A 226 -6.11 -0.06 -1.70
N CYS A 227 -5.95 1.16 -2.22
CA CYS A 227 -7.02 1.89 -2.91
C CYS A 227 -6.68 1.89 -4.40
#